data_AF-A0A511XJW5-F1
#
_entry.id   AF-A0A511XJW5-F1
#
_cell.length_a   1.000
_cell.length_b   1.000
_cell.length_c   1.000
_cell.angle_alpha   90.00
_cell.angle_beta   90.00
_cell.angle_gamma   90.00
#
_symmetry.space_group_name_H-M   'P 1'
#
loop_
_entity.id
_entity.type
_entity.pdbx_description
1 polymer ?
#
loop_
_entity_poly.entity_id
_entity_poly.type
_entity_poly.pdbx_seq_one_letter_code
_entity_poly.pdbx_strand_id
1 'polypeptide(L)'
;MIPTLTAITLLLVTGLTGAVARLLPLAIPLPLLQIAAGSMASLAGFNLPLSSELFLLLLIPPLLFLDAYRIPMREAGELRGIILSLALGLVVFSAVVGGYFIHRVMLAIPLAAAIALASALSPTDAVSVGSMLSGGVTTIRRATSCFRLCYLM
;
A
#
# COMPACT_ATOMS: atom_id res chain seq x y z
N MET A 1 32.32 10.33 9.02
CA MET A 1 31.86 10.58 10.41
C MET A 1 30.77 11.66 10.43
N ILE A 2 29.73 11.52 9.60
CA ILE A 2 28.56 12.43 9.47
C ILE A 2 27.18 11.68 9.47
N PRO A 3 27.06 10.33 9.63
CA PRO A 3 25.80 9.63 9.34
C PRO A 3 24.66 9.98 10.31
N THR A 4 24.97 10.37 11.53
CA THR A 4 23.98 10.78 12.54
C THR A 4 23.36 12.13 12.21
N LEU A 5 24.14 13.07 11.67
CA LEU A 5 23.66 14.40 11.31
C LEU A 5 22.72 14.35 10.10
N THR A 6 23.02 13.49 9.11
CA THR A 6 22.14 13.22 7.96
C THR A 6 20.86 12.48 8.36
N ALA A 7 20.94 11.57 9.32
CA ALA A 7 19.75 10.87 9.82
C ALA A 7 18.83 11.82 10.58
N ILE A 8 19.38 12.72 11.41
CA ILE A 8 18.60 13.71 12.16
C ILE A 8 17.99 14.75 11.23
N THR A 9 18.71 15.25 10.21
CA THR A 9 18.13 16.20 9.24
C THR A 9 17.02 15.56 8.40
N LEU A 10 17.16 14.30 8.00
CA LEU A 10 16.08 13.57 7.34
C LEU A 10 14.89 13.31 8.26
N LEU A 11 15.11 12.94 9.52
CA LEU A 11 14.04 12.80 10.51
C LEU A 11 13.32 14.13 10.73
N LEU A 12 14.06 15.23 10.78
CA LEU A 12 13.51 16.57 10.92
C LEU A 12 12.71 16.96 9.69
N VAL A 13 13.24 16.77 8.47
CA VAL A 13 12.56 17.09 7.21
C VAL A 13 11.32 16.23 7.02
N THR A 14 11.40 14.92 7.26
CA THR A 14 10.24 13.99 7.12
C THR A 14 9.20 14.25 8.20
N GLY A 15 9.62 14.53 9.44
CA GLY A 15 8.76 14.92 10.56
C GLY A 15 8.08 16.27 10.33
N LEU A 16 8.82 17.28 9.84
CA LEU A 16 8.29 18.58 9.44
C LEU A 16 7.32 18.43 8.28
N THR A 17 7.65 17.64 7.26
CA THR A 17 6.74 17.38 6.14
C THR A 17 5.46 16.72 6.63
N GLY A 18 5.55 15.74 7.54
CA GLY A 18 4.38 15.09 8.14
C GLY A 18 3.55 16.02 9.04
N ALA A 19 4.19 16.96 9.75
CA ALA A 19 3.50 17.97 10.56
C ALA A 19 2.84 19.04 9.68
N VAL A 20 3.53 19.51 8.65
CA VAL A 20 3.04 20.46 7.65
C VAL A 20 1.90 19.85 6.83
N ALA A 21 1.96 18.57 6.49
CA ALA A 21 0.87 17.83 5.85
C ALA A 21 -0.40 17.74 6.70
N ARG A 22 -0.25 17.77 8.04
CA ARG A 22 -1.38 17.80 8.98
C ARG A 22 -1.92 19.21 9.20
N LEU A 23 -1.10 20.24 8.97
CA LEU A 23 -1.45 21.66 9.12
C LEU A 23 -2.05 22.24 7.83
N LEU A 24 -1.63 21.76 6.65
CA LEU A 24 -2.29 22.09 5.40
C LEU A 24 -3.45 21.13 5.17
N PRO A 25 -4.71 21.60 5.07
CA PRO A 25 -5.87 20.80 4.71
C PRO A 25 -5.86 20.43 3.20
N LEU A 26 -4.75 19.92 2.69
CA LEU A 26 -4.72 19.30 1.37
C LEU A 26 -5.30 17.89 1.50
N ALA A 27 -6.33 17.58 0.70
CA ALA A 27 -6.96 16.26 0.60
C ALA A 27 -6.03 15.16 0.00
N ILE A 28 -4.71 15.38 0.01
CA ILE A 28 -3.72 14.47 -0.54
C ILE A 28 -3.31 13.51 0.58
N PRO A 29 -3.33 12.18 0.36
CA PRO A 29 -2.96 11.22 1.38
C PRO A 29 -1.46 11.34 1.70
N LEU A 30 -1.14 11.18 2.98
CA LEU A 30 0.22 11.27 3.51
C LEU A 30 1.28 10.45 2.74
N PRO A 31 1.00 9.22 2.25
CA PRO A 31 2.00 8.42 1.52
C PRO A 31 2.51 9.08 0.25
N LEU A 32 1.64 9.76 -0.53
CA LEU A 32 2.05 10.44 -1.76
C LEU A 32 3.01 11.60 -1.45
N LEU A 33 2.69 12.38 -0.41
CA LEU A 33 3.53 13.50 0.00
C LEU A 33 4.88 13.02 0.55
N GLN A 34 4.92 11.89 1.26
CA GLN A 34 6.15 11.29 1.76
C GLN A 34 7.05 10.76 0.63
N ILE A 35 6.48 10.12 -0.39
CA ILE A 35 7.24 9.69 -1.58
C ILE A 35 7.80 10.91 -2.32
N ALA A 36 7.00 11.96 -2.51
CA ALA A 36 7.44 13.18 -3.17
C ALA A 36 8.56 13.88 -2.39
N ALA A 37 8.40 14.09 -1.09
CA ALA A 37 9.41 14.70 -0.24
C ALA A 37 10.71 13.87 -0.18
N GLY A 38 10.60 12.54 -0.07
CA GLY A 38 11.74 11.63 -0.12
C GLY A 38 12.48 11.68 -1.46
N SER A 39 11.76 11.72 -2.58
CA SER A 39 12.36 11.85 -3.90
C SER A 39 13.09 13.18 -4.08
N MET A 40 12.48 14.30 -3.67
CA MET A 40 13.12 15.63 -3.74
C MET A 40 14.37 15.71 -2.84
N ALA A 41 14.34 15.10 -1.66
CA ALA A 41 15.52 15.02 -0.79
C ALA A 41 16.65 14.17 -1.40
N SER A 42 16.32 13.05 -2.06
CA SER A 42 17.31 12.22 -2.76
C SER A 42 17.98 12.98 -3.92
N LEU A 43 17.22 13.75 -4.71
CA LEU A 43 17.78 14.62 -5.75
C LEU A 43 18.72 15.70 -5.18
N ALA A 44 18.48 16.17 -3.95
CA ALA A 44 19.34 17.13 -3.26
C ALA A 44 20.63 16.51 -2.68
N GLY A 45 20.91 15.24 -2.97
CA GLY A 45 22.13 14.53 -2.56
C GLY A 45 22.03 13.76 -1.25
N PHE A 46 20.85 13.74 -0.61
CA PHE A 46 20.60 12.91 0.58
C PHE A 46 20.24 11.49 0.17
N ASN A 47 21.25 10.69 -0.16
CA ASN A 47 21.07 9.29 -0.50
C ASN A 47 21.25 8.41 0.75
N LEU A 48 20.14 7.87 1.25
CA LEU A 48 20.17 6.81 2.25
C LEU A 48 20.17 5.46 1.51
N PRO A 49 21.18 4.59 1.73
CA PRO A 49 21.18 3.25 1.16
C PRO A 49 20.19 2.38 1.94
N LEU A 50 18.88 2.62 1.74
CA LEU A 50 17.84 1.69 2.16
C LEU A 50 17.79 0.55 1.15
N SER A 51 18.35 -0.59 1.54
CA SER A 51 18.23 -1.82 0.75
C SER A 51 16.76 -2.18 0.62
N SER A 52 16.28 -2.38 -0.61
CA SER A 52 14.89 -2.76 -0.88
C SER A 52 14.48 -4.02 -0.11
N GLU A 53 15.40 -4.98 0.08
CA GLU A 53 15.17 -6.15 0.94
C GLU A 53 14.87 -5.76 2.39
N LEU A 54 15.68 -4.90 3.01
CA LEU A 54 15.44 -4.51 4.41
C LEU A 54 14.12 -3.75 4.57
N PHE A 55 13.75 -2.91 3.59
CA PHE A 55 12.45 -2.27 3.56
C PHE A 55 11.32 -3.30 3.46
N LEU A 56 11.42 -4.23 2.52
CA LEU A 56 10.39 -5.23 2.25
C LEU A 56 10.23 -6.21 3.41
N LEU A 57 11.33 -6.65 4.04
CA LEU A 57 11.30 -7.54 5.21
C LEU A 57 10.85 -6.82 6.49
N LEU A 58 11.17 -5.54 6.67
CA LEU A 58 10.87 -4.83 7.92
C LEU A 58 9.49 -4.18 7.91
N LEU A 59 8.99 -3.70 6.77
CA LEU A 59 7.72 -2.97 6.71
C LEU A 59 6.55 -3.84 6.26
N ILE A 60 6.71 -4.71 5.26
CA ILE A 60 5.57 -5.49 4.74
C ILE A 60 5.03 -6.47 5.79
N PRO A 61 5.85 -7.30 6.47
CA PRO A 61 5.32 -8.30 7.40
C PRO A 61 4.57 -7.71 8.60
N PRO A 62 5.09 -6.69 9.33
CA PRO A 62 4.35 -6.09 10.45
C PRO A 62 3.06 -5.41 10.01
N LEU A 63 3.05 -4.78 8.84
CA LEU A 63 1.91 -4.08 8.29
C LEU A 63 0.82 -5.06 7.83
N LEU A 64 1.20 -6.13 7.13
CA LEU A 64 0.28 -7.24 6.79
C LEU A 64 -0.26 -7.93 8.03
N PHE A 65 0.54 -8.11 9.09
CA PHE A 65 0.07 -8.68 10.34
C PHE A 65 -0.97 -7.78 11.01
N LEU A 66 -0.75 -6.46 11.03
CA LEU A 66 -1.69 -5.50 11.59
C LEU A 66 -3.01 -5.47 10.81
N ASP A 67 -2.96 -5.61 9.49
CA ASP A 67 -4.14 -5.69 8.63
C ASP A 67 -4.88 -7.03 8.83
N ALA A 68 -4.16 -8.15 8.88
CA ALA A 68 -4.74 -9.47 9.11
C ALA A 68 -5.40 -9.59 10.50
N TYR A 69 -4.83 -8.96 11.53
CA TYR A 69 -5.35 -9.01 12.89
C TYR A 69 -6.71 -8.33 13.05
N ARG A 70 -7.05 -7.38 12.16
CA ARG A 70 -8.35 -6.67 12.20
C ARG A 70 -9.51 -7.48 11.63
N ILE A 71 -9.24 -8.57 10.91
CA ILE A 71 -10.26 -9.33 10.19
C ILE A 71 -10.84 -10.44 11.09
N PRO A 72 -12.16 -10.43 11.38
CA PRO A 72 -12.78 -11.49 12.17
C PRO A 72 -12.78 -12.82 11.41
N MET A 73 -12.10 -13.83 11.96
CA MET A 73 -11.88 -15.15 11.32
C MET A 73 -13.16 -15.92 10.98
N ARG A 74 -14.28 -15.60 11.65
CA ARG A 74 -15.58 -16.24 11.45
C ARG A 74 -16.23 -15.79 10.14
N GLU A 75 -16.30 -14.48 9.91
CA GLU A 75 -16.83 -13.88 8.68
C GLU A 75 -15.92 -14.16 7.49
N ALA A 76 -14.60 -14.10 7.68
CA ALA A 76 -13.64 -14.49 6.65
C ALA A 76 -13.85 -15.94 6.17
N GLY A 77 -14.39 -16.80 7.05
CA GLY A 77 -14.76 -18.18 6.77
C GLY A 77 -15.94 -18.35 5.81
N GLU A 78 -16.97 -17.54 5.97
CA GLU A 78 -18.18 -17.57 5.14
C GLU A 78 -17.92 -16.95 3.76
N LEU A 79 -17.05 -15.94 3.69
CA LEU A 79 -16.70 -15.23 2.47
C LEU A 79 -15.48 -15.81 1.72
N ARG A 80 -14.95 -16.98 2.14
CA ARG A 80 -13.74 -17.59 1.56
C ARG A 80 -13.78 -17.71 0.04
N GLY A 81 -14.94 -18.10 -0.52
CA GLY A 81 -15.10 -18.25 -1.97
C GLY A 81 -14.87 -16.93 -2.71
N ILE A 82 -15.46 -15.85 -2.21
CA ILE A 82 -15.30 -14.50 -2.78
C ILE A 82 -13.85 -14.03 -2.61
N ILE A 83 -13.29 -14.15 -1.40
CA ILE A 83 -11.91 -13.74 -1.11
C ILE A 83 -10.91 -14.45 -2.04
N LEU A 84 -11.05 -15.77 -2.20
CA LEU A 84 -10.17 -16.54 -3.09
C LEU A 84 -10.38 -16.17 -4.56
N SER A 85 -11.62 -15.93 -4.98
CA SER A 85 -11.90 -15.49 -6.36
C SER A 85 -11.30 -14.12 -6.67
N LEU A 86 -11.28 -13.19 -5.72
CA LEU A 86 -10.64 -11.89 -5.89
C LEU A 86 -9.11 -12.00 -5.76
N ALA A 87 -8.60 -12.73 -4.78
CA ALA A 87 -7.16 -12.83 -4.54
C ALA A 87 -6.43 -13.61 -5.65
N LEU A 88 -7.02 -14.68 -6.18
CA LEU A 88 -6.41 -15.50 -7.23
C LEU A 88 -7.01 -15.18 -8.60
N GLY A 89 -8.34 -15.18 -8.72
CA GLY A 89 -9.01 -15.00 -10.01
C GLY A 89 -8.74 -13.62 -10.61
N LEU A 90 -8.91 -12.55 -9.82
CA LEU A 90 -8.66 -11.18 -10.30
C LEU A 90 -7.18 -10.95 -10.62
N VAL A 91 -6.26 -11.50 -9.83
CA VAL A 91 -4.80 -11.36 -10.04
C VAL A 91 -4.34 -12.11 -11.29
N VAL A 92 -4.81 -13.33 -11.52
CA VAL A 92 -4.50 -14.07 -12.75
C VAL A 92 -5.08 -13.33 -13.96
N PHE A 93 -6.31 -12.85 -13.85
CA PHE A 93 -6.95 -12.08 -14.91
C PHE A 93 -6.17 -10.78 -15.22
N SER A 94 -5.83 -9.99 -14.21
CA SER A 94 -5.06 -8.75 -14.38
C SER A 94 -3.64 -9.01 -14.89
N ALA A 95 -2.98 -10.08 -14.45
CA ALA A 95 -1.64 -10.46 -14.92
C ALA A 95 -1.64 -10.87 -16.40
N VAL A 96 -2.64 -11.64 -16.86
CA VAL A 96 -2.76 -12.03 -18.26
C VAL A 96 -3.12 -10.83 -19.14
N VAL A 97 -4.14 -10.07 -18.76
CA VAL A 97 -4.60 -8.88 -19.51
C VAL A 97 -3.50 -7.82 -19.55
N GLY A 98 -2.93 -7.49 -18.39
CA GLY A 98 -1.85 -6.51 -18.25
C GLY A 98 -0.56 -6.97 -18.92
N GLY A 99 -0.19 -8.24 -18.78
CA GLY A 99 1.01 -8.80 -19.41
C GLY A 99 0.90 -8.78 -20.94
N TYR A 100 -0.26 -9.14 -21.49
CA TYR A 100 -0.51 -9.04 -22.92
C TYR A 100 -0.50 -7.59 -23.41
N PHE A 101 -1.09 -6.67 -22.63
CA PHE A 101 -1.04 -5.24 -22.92
C PHE A 101 0.40 -4.71 -22.95
N ILE A 102 1.21 -5.03 -21.94
CA ILE A 102 2.62 -4.64 -21.87
C ILE A 102 3.41 -5.23 -23.04
N HIS A 103 3.20 -6.51 -23.37
CA HIS A 103 3.86 -7.14 -24.52
C HIS A 103 3.49 -6.49 -25.85
N ARG A 104 2.25 -5.98 -25.98
CA ARG A 104 1.80 -5.25 -27.17
C ARG A 104 2.39 -3.84 -27.27
N VAL A 105 2.62 -3.15 -26.14
CA VAL A 105 3.24 -1.81 -26.11
C VAL A 105 4.77 -1.89 -26.21
N MET A 106 5.37 -2.80 -25.46
CA MET A 106 6.80 -3.13 -25.49
C MET A 106 6.99 -4.47 -26.20
N LEU A 107 7.01 -4.42 -27.53
CA LEU A 107 7.17 -5.58 -28.41
C LEU A 107 8.55 -6.28 -28.28
N ALA A 108 9.48 -5.74 -27.48
CA ALA A 108 10.84 -6.23 -27.30
C ALA A 108 11.01 -7.28 -26.18
N ILE A 109 9.98 -7.50 -25.34
CA ILE A 109 10.08 -8.33 -24.13
C ILE A 109 9.30 -9.64 -24.34
N PRO A 110 9.83 -10.83 -23.99
CA PRO A 110 9.09 -12.08 -24.09
C PRO A 110 7.83 -12.07 -23.22
N LEU A 111 6.76 -12.72 -23.69
CA LEU A 111 5.44 -12.75 -23.02
C LEU A 111 5.55 -13.15 -21.54
N ALA A 112 6.42 -14.11 -21.21
CA ALA A 112 6.64 -14.58 -19.85
C ALA A 112 7.14 -13.46 -18.91
N ALA A 113 8.07 -12.61 -19.37
CA ALA A 113 8.58 -11.50 -18.57
C ALA A 113 7.55 -10.36 -18.44
N ALA A 114 6.73 -10.13 -19.48
CA ALA A 114 5.64 -9.16 -19.42
C ALA A 114 4.55 -9.59 -18.41
N ILE A 115 4.18 -10.87 -18.39
CA ILE A 115 3.24 -11.43 -17.41
C ILE A 115 3.84 -11.40 -16.00
N ALA A 116 5.12 -11.71 -15.83
CA ALA A 116 5.78 -11.64 -14.53
C ALA A 116 5.78 -10.20 -13.96
N LEU A 117 6.08 -9.20 -14.80
CA LEU A 117 5.99 -7.79 -14.42
C LEU A 117 4.56 -7.38 -14.06
N ALA A 118 3.57 -7.75 -14.87
CA ALA A 118 2.17 -7.45 -14.60
C ALA A 118 1.69 -8.09 -13.28
N SER A 119 2.10 -9.34 -13.02
CA SER A 119 1.78 -10.03 -11.76
C SER A 119 2.43 -9.37 -10.55
N ALA A 120 3.69 -8.94 -10.66
CA ALA A 120 4.39 -8.25 -9.56
C ALA A 120 3.77 -6.88 -9.23
N LEU A 121 3.11 -6.25 -10.20
CA LEU A 121 2.42 -4.96 -10.04
C LEU A 121 0.97 -5.11 -9.53
N SER A 122 0.37 -6.29 -9.69
CA SER A 122 -1.02 -6.55 -9.33
C SER A 122 -1.37 -6.57 -7.84
N PRO A 123 -0.49 -6.86 -6.85
CA PRO A 123 -0.92 -6.83 -5.46
C PRO A 123 -1.27 -5.38 -5.07
N THR A 124 -2.57 -5.12 -4.90
CA THR A 124 -3.08 -3.82 -4.49
C THR A 124 -2.88 -3.66 -2.98
N ASP A 125 -1.98 -2.77 -2.58
CA ASP A 125 -1.71 -2.51 -1.15
C ASP A 125 -2.90 -1.80 -0.48
N ALA A 126 -3.47 -2.47 0.53
CA ALA A 126 -4.63 -1.99 1.29
C ALA A 126 -4.33 -0.68 2.05
N VAL A 127 -3.10 -0.47 2.51
CA VAL A 127 -2.71 0.72 3.27
C VAL A 127 -2.74 1.99 2.43
N SER A 128 -2.28 1.92 1.18
CA SER A 128 -2.30 3.06 0.26
C SER A 128 -3.72 3.48 -0.05
N VAL A 129 -4.60 2.53 -0.38
CA VAL A 129 -6.04 2.78 -0.63
C VAL A 129 -6.75 3.28 0.63
N GLY A 130 -6.49 2.66 1.79
CA GLY A 130 -7.07 3.05 3.07
C GLY A 130 -6.73 4.49 3.46
N SER A 131 -5.50 4.94 3.17
CA SER A 131 -5.08 6.32 3.42
C SER A 131 -5.73 7.33 2.47
N MET A 132 -5.98 6.94 1.20
CA MET A 132 -6.69 7.77 0.22
C MET A 132 -8.18 7.91 0.59
N LEU A 133 -8.82 6.84 1.05
CA LEU A 133 -10.23 6.84 1.43
C LEU A 133 -10.48 7.50 2.80
N SER A 134 -9.53 7.41 3.74
CA SER A 134 -9.66 8.01 5.07
C SER A 134 -9.60 9.55 5.06
N GLY A 135 -9.08 10.16 3.99
CA GLY A 135 -9.12 11.60 3.77
C GLY A 135 -10.51 12.17 3.46
N GLY A 136 -11.51 11.31 3.19
CA GLY A 136 -12.85 11.74 2.77
C GLY A 136 -14.05 11.07 3.46
N VAL A 137 -13.86 10.07 4.31
CA VAL A 137 -14.98 9.33 4.92
C VAL A 137 -14.86 9.28 6.44
N THR A 138 -15.34 10.34 7.09
CA THR A 138 -16.01 10.15 8.37
C THR A 138 -17.21 9.22 8.16
N THR A 139 -17.30 8.18 9.00
CA THR A 139 -18.46 7.28 9.23
C THR A 139 -18.43 5.88 8.59
N ILE A 140 -17.67 4.94 9.18
CA ILE A 140 -18.09 3.53 9.28
C ILE A 140 -18.38 3.22 10.76
N ARG A 141 -19.53 3.68 11.24
CA ARG A 141 -20.05 3.37 12.59
C ARG A 141 -21.43 2.68 12.54
N ARG A 142 -21.78 2.05 11.41
CA ARG A 142 -23.10 1.41 11.22
C ARG A 142 -23.10 -0.04 10.71
N ALA A 143 -21.95 -0.67 10.48
CA ALA A 143 -21.93 -2.12 10.19
C ALA A 143 -22.00 -2.98 11.47
N THR A 144 -21.61 -2.43 12.63
CA THR A 144 -21.61 -3.17 13.90
C THR A 144 -23.00 -3.34 14.51
N SER A 145 -24.00 -2.54 14.12
CA SER A 145 -25.36 -2.64 14.66
C SER A 145 -26.20 -3.75 14.02
N CYS A 146 -25.92 -4.15 12.78
CA CYS A 146 -26.64 -5.26 12.14
C CYS A 146 -26.19 -6.62 12.71
N PHE A 147 -24.89 -6.75 13.02
CA PHE A 147 -24.33 -7.99 13.59
C PHE A 147 -24.81 -8.28 15.02
N ARG A 148 -25.12 -7.24 15.81
CA ARG A 148 -25.67 -7.41 17.17
C ARG A 148 -27.15 -7.80 17.19
N LEU A 149 -27.90 -7.58 16.11
CA LEU A 149 -29.31 -7.95 16.01
C LEU A 149 -29.50 -9.43 15.63
N CYS A 150 -28.59 -10.01 14.84
CA CYS A 150 -28.67 -11.42 14.41
C CYS A 150 -28.23 -12.44 15.48
N TYR A 151 -27.53 -12.03 16.54
CA TYR A 151 -27.09 -12.93 17.62
C TYR A 151 -28.04 -12.95 18.83
N LEU A 152 -29.12 -12.17 18.79
CA LEU A 152 -30.08 -12.02 19.89
C LEU A 152 -31.50 -12.47 19.50
N MET A 153 -31.62 -13.20 18.38
CA MET A 153 -32.84 -13.82 17.89
C MET A 153 -32.59 -15.30 17.58
#